data_AF-A0A2P8FZV7-F1
#
_entry.id   AF-A0A2P8FZV7-F1
#
_cell.length_a   1.000
_cell.length_b   1.000
_cell.length_c   1.000
_cell.angle_alpha   90.00
_cell.angle_beta   90.00
_cell.angle_gamma   90.00
#
_symmetry.space_group_name_H-M   'P 1'
#
loop_
_entity.id
_entity.type
_entity.pdbx_description
1 polymer ?
#
loop_
_entity_poly.entity_id
_entity_poly.type
_entity_poly.pdbx_seq_one_letter_code
_entity_poly.pdbx_strand_id
1 'polypeptide(L)' 'MGIEELVKSAFKEEFAIETTENLLRESSFSIEKIARIVGVSTEFVQKIKDDMQRPNPEVLS' A
#
# COMPACT_ATOMS: atom_id res chain seq x y z
N MET A 1 9.77 -5.68 -22.58
CA MET A 1 10.09 -5.65 -21.14
C MET A 1 10.99 -6.83 -20.85
N GLY A 2 12.21 -6.58 -20.36
CA GLY A 2 13.11 -7.64 -19.89
C GLY A 2 12.72 -8.09 -18.49
N ILE A 3 13.15 -9.29 -18.09
CA ILE A 3 12.88 -9.88 -16.76
C ILE A 3 13.34 -8.93 -15.63
N GLU A 4 14.43 -8.19 -15.84
CA GLU A 4 14.96 -7.23 -14.87
C GLU A 4 14.01 -6.05 -14.57
N GLU A 5 13.25 -5.56 -15.55
CA GLU A 5 12.28 -4.48 -15.32
C GLU A 5 11.09 -4.98 -14.51
N LEU A 6 10.61 -6.19 -14.82
CA LEU A 6 9.48 -6.81 -14.11
C LEU A 6 9.79 -7.06 -12.63
N VAL A 7 11.02 -7.52 -12.36
CA VAL A 7 11.49 -7.73 -10.99
C VAL A 7 11.60 -6.40 -10.24
N LYS A 8 12.17 -5.36 -10.87
CA LYS A 8 12.28 -4.03 -10.26
C LYS A 8 10.92 -3.38 -9.99
N SER A 9 9.91 -3.59 -10.85
CA SER A 9 8.57 -3.07 -10.61
C SER A 9 7.87 -3.79 -9.47
N ALA A 10 8.00 -5.12 -9.38
CA ALA A 10 7.39 -5.91 -8.31
C ALA A 10 7.94 -5.52 -6.92
N PHE A 11 9.27 -5.38 -6.80
CA PHE A 11 9.89 -4.94 -5.53
C PHE A 11 9.47 -3.51 -5.12
N LYS A 12 9.30 -2.60 -6.08
CA LYS A 12 8.82 -1.24 -5.80
C LYS A 12 7.38 -1.24 -5.32
N GLU A 13 6.54 -2.08 -5.88
CA GLU A 13 5.13 -2.18 -5.50
C GLU A 13 4.98 -2.80 -4.11
N GLU A 14 5.66 -3.91 -3.83
CA GLU A 14 5.66 -4.55 -2.51
C GLU A 14 6.14 -3.59 -1.41
N PHE A 15 7.25 -2.90 -1.64
CA PHE A 15 7.76 -1.89 -0.72
C PHE A 15 6.76 -0.74 -0.47
N ALA A 16 6.08 -0.28 -1.53
CA ALA A 16 5.10 0.79 -1.42
C ALA A 16 3.86 0.35 -0.62
N ILE A 17 3.40 -0.89 -0.79
CA ILE A 17 2.30 -1.47 -0.01
C ILE A 17 2.70 -1.56 1.47
N GLU A 18 3.81 -2.24 1.77
CA GLU A 18 4.26 -2.46 3.15
C GLU A 18 4.47 -1.14 3.91
N THR A 19 5.16 -0.18 3.28
CA THR A 19 5.41 1.13 3.89
C THR A 19 4.10 1.90 4.12
N THR A 20 3.16 1.81 3.17
CA THR A 20 1.84 2.45 3.31
C THR A 20 1.04 1.83 4.45
N GLU A 21 1.00 0.50 4.57
CA GLU A 21 0.32 -0.19 5.65
C GLU A 21 0.90 0.17 7.02
N ASN A 22 2.23 0.18 7.16
CA ASN A 22 2.90 0.54 8.40
C ASN A 22 2.57 1.98 8.80
N LEU A 23 2.63 2.93 7.86
CA LEU A 23 2.27 4.32 8.12
C LEU A 23 0.79 4.48 8.50
N LEU A 24 -0.12 3.73 7.87
CA LEU A 24 -1.54 3.75 8.21
C LEU A 24 -1.84 3.15 9.59
N ARG A 25 -1.03 2.20 10.07
CA ARG A 25 -1.19 1.57 11.40
C ARG A 25 -0.53 2.36 12.52
N GLU A 26 0.68 2.86 12.29
CA GLU A 26 1.55 3.35 13.35
C GLU A 26 1.60 4.88 13.45
N SER A 27 1.05 5.60 12.47
CA SER A 27 1.06 7.06 12.43
C SER A 27 -0.34 7.66 12.36
N SER A 28 -0.48 8.90 12.85
CA SER A 28 -1.69 9.71 12.68
C SER A 28 -1.63 10.59 11.41
N PHE A 29 -0.81 10.21 10.42
CA PHE A 29 -0.62 11.01 9.22
C PHE A 29 -1.87 10.98 8.34
N SER A 30 -2.11 12.11 7.66
CA SER A 30 -3.15 12.17 6.65
C SER A 30 -2.74 11.36 5.40
N ILE A 31 -3.73 10.97 4.61
CA ILE A 31 -3.52 10.21 3.36
C ILE A 31 -2.57 10.95 2.41
N GLU A 32 -2.71 12.27 2.31
CA GLU A 32 -1.86 13.12 1.47
C GLU A 32 -0.41 13.12 1.93
N LYS A 33 -0.17 13.06 3.24
CA LYS A 33 1.18 13.00 3.79
C LYS A 33 1.82 11.63 3.54
N ILE A 34 1.07 10.55 3.71
CA ILE A 34 1.55 9.18 3.43
C ILE A 34 1.89 9.04 1.94
N ALA A 35 1.00 9.50 1.05
CA ALA A 35 1.22 9.48 -0.40
C ALA A 35 2.52 10.18 -0.80
N ARG A 36 2.81 11.35 -0.20
CA ARG A 36 4.07 12.08 -0.43
C ARG A 36 5.31 11.36 0.09
N ILE A 37 5.23 10.71 1.26
CA ILE A 37 6.36 9.98 1.86
C ILE A 37 6.72 8.77 1.00
N VAL A 38 5.71 7.99 0.60
CA VAL A 38 5.90 6.74 -0.15
C VAL A 38 6.14 7.02 -1.65
N GLY A 39 5.72 8.18 -2.16
CA GLY A 39 5.86 8.55 -3.56
C GLY A 39 4.80 7.92 -4.46
N VAL A 40 3.58 7.75 -3.93
CA VAL A 40 2.43 7.17 -4.62
C VAL A 40 1.26 8.15 -4.64
N SER A 41 0.17 7.79 -5.32
CA SER A 41 -1.03 8.62 -5.35
C SER A 41 -1.86 8.46 -4.07
N THR A 42 -2.73 9.45 -3.79
CA THR A 42 -3.66 9.38 -2.65
C THR A 42 -4.69 8.26 -2.80
N GLU A 43 -5.09 7.95 -4.03
CA GLU A 43 -6.00 6.84 -4.35
C GLU A 43 -5.37 5.49 -4.03
N PHE A 44 -4.07 5.32 -4.29
CA PHE A 44 -3.34 4.11 -3.90
C PHE A 44 -3.39 3.91 -2.38
N VAL A 45 -3.08 4.96 -1.62
CA VAL A 45 -3.12 4.91 -0.15
C VAL A 45 -4.53 4.63 0.37
N GLN A 46 -5.56 5.26 -0.22
CA GLN A 46 -6.95 5.01 0.13
C GLN A 46 -7.36 3.56 -0.15
N LYS A 47 -6.94 3.00 -1.29
CA LYS A 47 -7.20 1.59 -1.62
C LYS A 47 -6.59 0.64 -0.59
N ILE A 48 -5.33 0.84 -0.21
CA ILE A 48 -4.67 0.02 0.82
C ILE A 48 -5.42 0.13 2.15
N LYS A 49 -5.80 1.34 2.55
CA LYS A 49 -6.60 1.55 3.77
C LYS A 49 -7.94 0.80 3.72
N ASP A 50 -8.64 0.82 2.58
CA ASP A 50 -9.90 0.11 2.41
C ASP A 50 -9.69 -1.41 2.45
N ASP A 51 -8.64 -1.91 1.80
CA ASP A 51 -8.29 -3.33 1.78
C ASP A 51 -7.93 -3.85 3.19
N MET A 52 -7.26 -3.05 4.02
CA MET A 52 -7.00 -3.37 5.43
C MET A 52 -8.26 -3.45 6.29
N GLN A 53 -9.33 -2.75 5.91
CA GLN A 53 -10.61 -2.74 6.63
C GLN A 53 -11.58 -3.82 6.14
N ARG A 54 -11.31 -4.45 4.99
CA ARG A 54 -12.13 -5.55 4.50
C ARG A 54 -11.94 -6.76 5.41
N PRO A 55 -12.98 -7.24 6.11
CA PRO A 55 -12.89 -8.48 6.84
C PRO A 55 -12.62 -9.61 5.84
N ASN A 56 -11.68 -10.50 6.18
CA ASN A 56 -11.39 -11.66 5.38
C ASN A 56 -12.69 -12.49 5.23
N PRO A 57 -13.25 -12.65 4.02
CA PRO A 57 -14.51 -13.38 3.82
C PRO A 57 -14.44 -14.86 4.24
N GLU A 58 -13.23 -15.39 4.47
CA GLU A 58 -13.01 -16.78 4.88
C GLU A 58 -13.31 -17.06 6.37
N VAL A 59 -13.59 -16.05 7.20
CA VAL A 59 -13.83 -16.23 8.65
C VAL A 59 -15.33 -16.35 9.00
N LEU A 60 -16.22 -16.34 8.00
CA LEU A 60 -17.67 -16.43 8.20
C LEU A 60 -18.30 -17.78 7.77
N SER A 61 -17.49 -18.84 7.64
CA SER A 61 -17.97 -20.21 7.36
C SER A 61 -18.07 -21.07 8.60
#